data_AF-A0AAW6U1U0-F1
#
_entry.id   AF-A0AAW6U1U0-F1
#
_cell.length_a   1.000
_cell.length_b   1.000
_cell.length_c   1.000
_cell.angle_alpha   90.00
_cell.angle_beta   90.00
_cell.angle_gamma   90.00
#
_symmetry.space_group_name_H-M   'P 1'
#
loop_
_entity.id
_entity.type
_entity.pdbx_description
1 polymer ?
#
loop_
_entity_poly.entity_id
_entity_poly.type
_entity_poly.pdbx_seq_one_letter_code
_entity_poly.pdbx_strand_id
1 'polypeptide(L)' 'MVALGVLLHAIGGFAAGSFYIPFKKVRNWAWESYWLVGGVFSWVIVPWVAVLLTSPRIFDAFRA' A
#
# COMPACT_ATOMS: atom_id res chain seq x y z
N MET A 1 -19.61 -3.63 18.81
CA MET A 1 -19.53 -3.49 17.34
C MET A 1 -19.18 -2.07 16.91
N VAL A 2 -19.88 -1.03 17.38
CA VAL A 2 -19.62 0.38 16.99
C VAL A 2 -18.19 0.84 17.28
N ALA A 3 -17.67 0.59 18.48
CA ALA A 3 -16.31 1.02 18.86
C ALA A 3 -15.22 0.38 17.96
N LEU A 4 -15.36 -0.90 17.60
CA LEU A 4 -14.45 -1.58 16.70
C LEU A 4 -14.52 -1.00 15.28
N GLY A 5 -15.73 -0.69 14.80
CA GLY A 5 -15.92 -0.04 13.49
C GLY A 5 -15.24 1.33 13.42
N VAL A 6 -15.42 2.16 14.45
CA VAL A 6 -14.76 3.48 14.56
C VAL A 6 -13.24 3.33 14.60
N LEU A 7 -12.72 2.37 15.38
CA LEU A 7 -11.29 2.11 15.48
C LEU A 7 -10.69 1.68 14.14
N LEU A 8 -11.31 0.70 13.46
CA LEU A 8 -10.85 0.22 12.16
C LEU A 8 -10.90 1.35 11.10
N HIS A 9 -11.92 2.20 11.14
CA HIS A 9 -12.03 3.33 10.23
C HIS A 9 -10.96 4.40 10.50
N ALA A 10 -10.67 4.69 11.77
CA ALA A 10 -9.61 5.60 12.16
C ALA A 10 -8.23 5.09 11.72
N ILE A 11 -7.96 3.79 11.90
CA ILE A 11 -6.72 3.15 11.43
C ILE A 11 -6.63 3.23 9.90
N GLY A 12 -7.72 2.95 9.18
CA GLY A 12 -7.76 3.08 7.72
C GLY A 12 -7.47 4.50 7.24
N GLY A 13 -8.12 5.50 7.85
CA GLY A 13 -7.88 6.92 7.54
C GLY A 13 -6.46 7.37 7.87
N PHE A 14 -5.91 6.91 9.00
CA PHE A 14 -4.53 7.18 9.38
C PHE A 14 -3.52 6.56 8.41
N ALA A 15 -3.73 5.30 8.02
CA ALA A 15 -2.88 4.61 7.04
C ALA A 15 -2.91 5.30 5.68
N ALA A 16 -4.10 5.66 5.19
CA ALA A 16 -4.28 6.38 3.94
C ALA A 16 -3.59 7.75 3.97
N GLY A 17 -3.80 8.55 5.03
CA GLY A 17 -3.17 9.86 5.17
C GLY A 17 -1.64 9.78 5.28
N SER A 18 -1.12 8.82 6.05
CA SER A 18 0.32 8.63 6.27
C SER A 18 1.07 8.27 4.99
N PHE A 19 0.42 7.55 4.08
CA PHE A 19 0.99 7.17 2.79
C PHE A 19 1.32 8.38 1.90
N TYR A 20 0.60 9.49 2.05
CA TYR A 20 0.82 10.72 1.28
C TYR A 20 1.81 11.70 1.94
N ILE A 21 2.18 11.50 3.21
CA ILE A 21 3.11 12.39 3.93
C ILE A 21 4.50 12.47 3.28
N PRO A 22 5.14 11.36 2.84
CA PRO A 22 6.44 11.40 2.19
C PRO A 22 6.43 12.23 0.91
N PHE A 23 5.34 12.16 0.14
CA PHE A 23 5.18 12.89 -1.12
C PHE A 23 5.21 14.41 -0.92
N LYS A 24 4.80 14.94 0.24
CA LYS A 24 4.96 16.38 0.56
C LYS A 24 6.41 16.84 0.69
N LYS A 25 7.34 15.92 0.99
CA LYS A 25 8.78 16.22 1.12
C LYS A 25 9.51 16.14 -0.22
N VAL A 26 8.92 15.48 -1.21
CA VAL A 26 9.47 15.42 -2.55
C VAL A 26 9.19 16.76 -3.24
N ARG A 27 10.24 17.40 -3.75
CA ARG A 27 10.16 18.67 -4.49
C ARG A 27 10.58 18.40 -5.93
N ASN A 28 10.03 19.15 -6.88
CA ASN A 28 10.39 19.08 -8.31
C ASN A 28 10.01 17.80 -9.05
N TRP A 29 9.03 17.04 -8.56
CA TRP A 29 8.45 15.94 -9.34
C TRP A 29 7.28 16.44 -10.19
N ALA A 30 7.23 15.96 -11.43
CA ALA A 30 6.05 16.11 -12.28
C ALA A 30 4.89 15.29 -11.70
N TRP A 31 3.67 15.70 -12.03
CA TRP A 31 2.45 15.01 -11.61
C TRP A 31 2.45 13.54 -12.06
N GLU A 32 2.89 13.26 -13.29
CA GLU A 32 2.99 11.88 -13.77
C GLU A 32 3.91 11.02 -12.90
N SER A 33 5.03 11.56 -12.42
CA SER A 33 5.96 10.84 -11.56
C SER A 33 5.36 10.51 -10.20
N TYR A 34 4.60 11.43 -9.60
CA TYR A 34 3.86 11.19 -8.36
C TYR A 34 2.89 10.02 -8.50
N TRP A 35 2.09 10.07 -9.56
CA TRP A 35 1.04 9.09 -9.78
C TRP A 35 1.62 7.72 -10.15
N LEU A 36 2.67 7.68 -10.96
CA LEU A 36 3.36 6.44 -11.32
C LEU A 36 3.99 5.75 -10.11
N VAL A 37 4.74 6.47 -9.26
CA VAL A 37 5.37 5.86 -8.09
C VAL A 37 4.32 5.39 -7.07
N GLY A 38 3.29 6.20 -6.83
CA GLY A 38 2.17 5.82 -5.96
C GLY A 38 1.42 4.58 -6.47
N GLY A 39 1.15 4.54 -7.79
CA GLY A 39 0.49 3.41 -8.45
C GLY A 39 1.34 2.14 -8.41
N VAL A 40 2.63 2.20 -8.76
CA VAL A 40 3.53 1.04 -8.70
C VAL A 40 3.63 0.49 -7.28
N PHE A 41 3.79 1.35 -6.27
CA PHE A 41 3.86 0.88 -4.89
C PHE A 41 2.53 0.23 -4.44
N SER A 42 1.40 0.86 -4.73
CA SER A 42 0.09 0.40 -4.25
C SER A 42 -0.42 -0.84 -4.98
N TRP A 43 -0.16 -0.95 -6.29
CA TRP A 43 -0.72 -1.99 -7.13
C TRP A 43 0.23 -3.14 -7.45
N VAL A 44 1.55 -2.91 -7.34
CA VAL A 44 2.55 -3.94 -7.60
C VAL A 44 3.22 -4.33 -6.29
N ILE A 45 3.90 -3.39 -5.63
CA ILE A 45 4.76 -3.74 -4.49
C ILE A 45 3.95 -4.28 -3.30
N VAL A 46 2.90 -3.57 -2.87
CA VAL A 46 2.10 -3.99 -1.70
C VAL A 46 1.46 -5.37 -1.90
N PRO A 47 0.81 -5.69 -3.03
CA PRO A 47 0.27 -7.03 -3.27
C PRO A 47 1.33 -8.13 -3.21
N TRP A 48 2.49 -7.92 -3.84
CA TRP A 48 3.58 -8.91 -3.80
C TRP A 48 4.11 -9.11 -2.38
N VAL A 49 4.33 -8.03 -1.63
CA VAL A 49 4.76 -8.12 -0.22
C VAL A 49 3.71 -8.86 0.62
N ALA A 50 2.42 -8.54 0.45
CA ALA A 50 1.35 -9.21 1.19
C ALA A 50 1.31 -10.71 0.88
N VAL A 51 1.44 -11.10 -0.38
CA VAL A 51 1.45 -12.50 -0.80
C VAL A 51 2.68 -13.23 -0.25
N LEU A 52 3.87 -12.63 -0.31
CA LEU A 52 5.09 -13.24 0.22
C LEU A 52 5.04 -13.44 1.74
N LEU A 53 4.40 -12.51 2.47
CA LEU A 53 4.25 -12.60 3.92
C LEU A 53 3.17 -13.60 4.37
N THR A 54 2.11 -13.75 3.59
CA THR A 54 0.96 -14.60 3.94
C THR A 54 1.03 -16.00 3.34
N SER A 55 1.72 -16.16 2.20
CA SER A 55 1.85 -17.41 1.47
C SER A 55 3.33 -17.77 1.25
N PRO A 56 3.95 -18.50 2.20
CA PRO A 56 5.38 -18.84 2.13
C PRO A 56 5.75 -19.78 0.99
N ARG A 57 4.76 -20.44 0.36
CA ARG A 57 4.92 -21.37 -0.77
C ARG A 57 4.34 -20.85 -2.07
N ILE A 58 4.18 -19.53 -2.23
CA ILE A 58 3.58 -18.94 -3.43
C ILE A 58 4.26 -19.38 -4.74
N PHE A 59 5.57 -19.64 -4.72
CA PHE A 59 6.31 -20.07 -5.90
C PHE A 59 5.99 -21.49 -6.36
N ASP A 60 5.44 -22.33 -5.49
CA ASP A 60 5.00 -23.69 -5.86
C ASP A 60 3.79 -23.63 -6.80
N ALA A 61 2.95 -22.59 -6.69
CA ALA A 61 1.80 -22.38 -7.56
C ALA A 61 2.18 -22.07 -9.02
N PHE A 62 3.40 -21.59 -9.26
CA PHE A 62 3.90 -21.27 -10.61
C PHE A 62 4.70 -22.42 -11.25
N ARG A 63 4.93 -23.53 -10.53
CA ARG A 63 5.67 -24.70 -11.01
C ARG A 63 4.79 -25.82 -11.58
N ALA A 64 3.47 -25.60 -11.64
CA ALA A 64 2.49 -26.53 -12.21
C ALA A 64 2.39 -26.40 -13.74
#